data_AF-A0A9W3G808-F1
#
_entry.id   AF-A0A9W3G808-F1
#
_cell.length_a   1.000
_cell.length_b   1.000
_cell.length_c   1.000
_cell.angle_alpha   90.00
_cell.angle_beta   90.00
_cell.angle_gamma   90.00
#
_symmetry.space_group_name_H-M   'P 1'
#
loop_
_entity.id
_entity.type
_entity.pdbx_description
1 polymer ?
#
loop_
_entity_poly.entity_id
_entity_poly.type
_entity_poly.pdbx_seq_one_letter_code
_entity_poly.pdbx_strand_id
1 'polypeptide(L)'
;MRALIPEPQLGDLIEIFRPFYRHWAIYVGNGYVVHLAPPSEIPGAGAASVMSALTDKAIVKKELLYDVAGTDQYRVNNKHDGRYPPLPPSKIVQRAEELVGQEVLYKLTSENCEHFVNELRYGIARSDQVRDAVMMAGVAGVGLAALGFIGVMFSRNKRQKQ
;
A
#
# COMPACT_ATOMS: atom_id res chain seq x y z
N MET A 1 -11.71 4.62 30.56
CA MET A 1 -10.37 5.10 30.19
C MET A 1 -9.94 4.32 28.95
N ARG A 2 -9.75 4.98 27.80
CA ARG A 2 -9.20 4.32 26.61
C ARG A 2 -7.77 3.89 26.96
N ALA A 3 -7.43 2.63 26.73
CA ALA A 3 -6.07 2.14 26.92
C ALA A 3 -5.10 3.04 26.13
N LEU A 4 -3.98 3.40 26.74
CA LEU A 4 -2.87 4.05 26.04
C LEU A 4 -2.36 3.06 25.00
N ILE A 5 -2.87 3.15 23.77
CA ILE A 5 -2.30 2.43 22.65
C ILE A 5 -0.91 3.04 22.47
N PRO A 6 0.18 2.27 22.65
CA PRO A 6 1.52 2.80 22.42
C PRO A 6 1.59 3.33 20.99
N GLU A 7 2.17 4.52 20.84
CA GLU A 7 2.29 5.16 19.54
C GLU A 7 3.08 4.24 18.59
N PRO A 8 2.63 4.02 17.34
CA PRO A 8 3.38 3.24 16.37
C PRO A 8 4.75 3.84 16.08
N GLN A 9 5.69 3.02 15.63
CA GLN A 9 7.01 3.46 15.21
C GLN A 9 7.03 3.81 13.73
N LEU A 10 7.99 4.64 13.31
CA LEU A 10 8.16 5.02 11.91
C LEU A 10 8.30 3.78 11.01
N GLY A 11 7.45 3.73 9.98
CA GLY A 11 7.39 2.62 9.03
C GLY A 11 6.56 1.42 9.47
N ASP A 12 5.94 1.45 10.66
CA ASP A 12 5.03 0.39 11.09
C ASP A 12 3.82 0.27 10.17
N LEU A 13 3.46 -0.97 9.83
CA LEU A 13 2.25 -1.28 9.09
C LEU A 13 1.06 -1.24 10.04
N ILE A 14 0.05 -0.46 9.68
CA ILE A 14 -1.19 -0.33 10.44
C ILE A 14 -2.30 -1.08 9.71
N GLU A 15 -2.87 -2.07 10.39
CA GLU A 15 -4.04 -2.82 9.94
C GLU A 15 -5.28 -2.30 10.64
N ILE A 16 -6.24 -1.79 9.86
CA ILE A 16 -7.50 -1.20 10.35
C ILE A 16 -8.66 -2.16 10.03
N PHE A 17 -9.47 -2.44 11.05
CA PHE A 17 -10.51 -3.45 11.01
C PHE A 17 -11.85 -2.87 10.56
N ARG A 18 -12.09 -2.81 9.24
CA ARG A 18 -13.39 -2.41 8.69
C ARG A 18 -14.43 -3.54 8.80
N PRO A 19 -15.75 -3.24 8.78
CA PRO A 19 -16.81 -4.25 8.93
C PRO A 19 -16.82 -5.40 7.90
N PHE A 20 -16.11 -5.29 6.77
CA PHE A 20 -16.08 -6.34 5.73
C PHE A 20 -14.70 -6.57 5.09
N TYR A 21 -13.70 -5.79 5.48
CA TYR A 21 -12.36 -5.87 4.89
C TYR A 21 -11.31 -5.34 5.87
N ARG A 22 -10.04 -5.52 5.51
CA ARG A 22 -8.90 -4.93 6.23
C ARG A 22 -8.34 -3.80 5.40
N HIS A 23 -8.21 -2.63 6.02
CA HIS A 23 -7.56 -1.50 5.39
C HIS A 23 -6.13 -1.38 5.91
N TRP A 24 -5.18 -1.09 5.02
CA TRP A 24 -3.77 -1.02 5.35
C TRP A 24 -3.23 0.39 5.14
N ALA A 25 -2.41 0.82 6.09
CA ALA A 25 -1.70 2.10 6.06
C ALA A 25 -0.28 1.91 6.61
N ILE A 26 0.59 2.89 6.40
CA ILE A 26 1.95 2.89 6.95
C ILE A 26 2.17 4.15 7.79
N TYR A 27 2.72 3.98 8.98
CA TYR A 27 2.94 5.09 9.92
C TYR A 27 4.15 5.92 9.53
N VAL A 28 3.97 7.25 9.46
CA VAL A 28 5.02 8.20 9.04
C VAL A 28 5.37 9.23 10.12
N GLY A 29 4.85 9.05 11.35
CA GLY A 29 5.18 9.87 12.52
C GLY A 29 4.14 10.95 12.83
N ASN A 30 4.20 11.48 14.06
CA ASN A 30 3.35 12.59 14.54
C ASN A 30 1.84 12.32 14.39
N GLY A 31 1.42 11.07 14.54
CA GLY A 31 0.02 10.65 14.37
C GLY A 31 -0.42 10.48 12.91
N TYR A 32 0.46 10.64 11.93
CA TYR A 32 0.12 10.53 10.50
C TYR A 32 0.41 9.15 9.92
N VAL A 33 -0.43 8.77 8.96
CA VAL A 33 -0.25 7.57 8.12
C VAL A 33 -0.35 7.93 6.64
N VAL A 34 0.32 7.14 5.82
CA VAL A 34 0.13 7.11 4.36
C VAL A 34 -0.67 5.87 3.98
N HIS A 35 -1.70 6.03 3.14
CA HIS A 35 -2.52 4.92 2.65
C HIS A 35 -3.14 5.19 1.29
N LEU A 36 -3.67 4.14 0.66
CA LEU A 36 -4.53 4.28 -0.50
C LEU A 36 -5.94 4.69 -0.05
N ALA A 37 -6.51 5.70 -0.69
CA ALA A 37 -7.85 6.19 -0.43
C ALA A 37 -8.65 6.26 -1.75
N PRO A 38 -9.98 6.19 -1.71
CA PRO A 38 -10.78 6.47 -2.89
C PRO A 38 -10.53 7.92 -3.34
N PRO A 39 -10.46 8.18 -4.66
CA PRO A 39 -10.53 9.55 -5.16
C PRO A 39 -11.85 10.11 -4.62
N SER A 40 -11.75 11.12 -3.76
CA SER A 40 -12.85 11.64 -2.95
C SER A 40 -14.14 11.78 -3.75
N GLU A 41 -15.22 11.17 -3.27
CA GLU A 41 -16.55 11.46 -3.78
C GLU A 41 -17.10 12.76 -3.20
N ILE A 42 -17.89 13.42 -4.04
CA ILE A 42 -18.66 14.63 -3.79
C ILE A 42 -19.41 14.50 -2.44
N PRO A 43 -19.45 15.55 -1.59
CA PRO A 43 -20.19 15.51 -0.34
C PRO A 43 -21.65 15.13 -0.58
N GLY A 44 -22.12 14.03 0.01
CA GLY A 44 -23.54 13.60 -0.03
C GLY A 44 -23.82 12.21 -0.61
N ALA A 45 -22.82 11.53 -1.18
CA ALA A 45 -22.98 10.15 -1.65
C ALA A 45 -22.67 9.17 -0.50
N GLY A 46 -23.71 8.54 0.05
CA GLY A 46 -23.60 7.66 1.23
C GLY A 46 -22.78 6.39 0.98
N ALA A 47 -22.61 5.55 2.01
CA ALA A 47 -21.78 4.33 2.00
C ALA A 47 -22.00 3.37 0.80
N ALA A 48 -23.15 3.43 0.12
CA ALA A 48 -23.43 2.69 -1.10
C ALA A 48 -22.59 3.15 -2.31
N SER A 49 -22.27 4.44 -2.40
CA SER A 49 -21.41 4.96 -3.46
C SER A 49 -19.95 4.57 -3.22
N VAL A 50 -19.48 4.53 -1.97
CA VAL A 50 -18.13 4.05 -1.60
C VAL A 50 -17.94 2.56 -1.92
N MET A 51 -18.98 1.73 -1.73
CA MET A 51 -18.96 0.31 -2.17
C MET A 51 -18.99 0.17 -3.70
N SER A 52 -19.68 1.07 -4.42
CA SER A 52 -19.65 1.14 -5.89
C SER A 52 -18.33 1.76 -6.41
N ALA A 53 -17.69 2.59 -5.58
CA ALA A 53 -16.45 3.32 -5.79
C ALA A 53 -15.21 2.59 -5.25
N LEU A 54 -15.25 1.25 -5.25
CA LEU A 54 -14.11 0.45 -5.72
C LEU A 54 -13.81 0.80 -7.19
N THR A 55 -13.60 2.09 -7.47
CA THR A 55 -13.19 2.58 -8.78
C THR A 55 -11.85 1.94 -9.10
N ASP A 56 -11.53 1.78 -10.38
CA ASP A 56 -10.21 1.35 -10.83
C ASP A 56 -9.11 2.40 -10.51
N LYS A 57 -9.36 3.31 -9.57
CA LYS A 57 -8.49 4.40 -9.16
C LYS A 57 -8.46 4.52 -7.64
N ALA A 58 -7.26 4.71 -7.11
CA ALA A 58 -7.01 5.11 -5.74
C ALA A 58 -6.01 6.27 -5.74
N ILE A 59 -6.10 7.12 -4.74
CA ILE A 59 -5.12 8.19 -4.50
C ILE A 59 -4.34 7.87 -3.23
N VAL A 60 -3.03 8.07 -3.28
CA VAL A 60 -2.19 7.97 -2.08
C VAL A 60 -2.39 9.23 -1.24
N LYS A 61 -2.83 9.07 0.01
CA LYS A 61 -3.06 10.18 0.95
C LYS A 61 -2.21 10.06 2.19
N LYS A 62 -1.89 11.22 2.77
CA LYS A 62 -1.32 11.37 4.12
C LYS A 62 -2.37 12.02 5.02
N GLU A 63 -2.86 11.28 5.99
CA GLU A 63 -3.95 11.71 6.89
C GLU A 63 -3.64 11.29 8.33
N LEU A 64 -4.33 11.86 9.31
CA LEU A 64 -4.16 11.45 10.71
C LEU A 64 -4.68 10.02 10.88
N LEU A 65 -3.92 9.18 11.58
CA LEU A 65 -4.33 7.81 11.91
C LEU A 65 -5.69 7.80 12.62
N TYR A 66 -5.94 8.79 13.47
CA TYR A 66 -7.22 8.95 14.15
C TYR A 66 -8.38 9.13 13.16
N ASP A 67 -8.20 9.96 12.13
CA ASP A 67 -9.24 10.21 11.12
C ASP A 67 -9.42 9.01 10.20
N VAL A 68 -8.31 8.37 9.81
CA VAL A 68 -8.35 7.17 8.95
C VAL A 68 -9.00 6.01 9.70
N ALA A 69 -8.67 5.77 10.97
CA ALA A 69 -9.30 4.71 11.76
C ALA A 69 -10.76 5.03 12.09
N GLY A 70 -11.07 6.28 12.42
CA GLY A 70 -12.40 6.70 12.85
C GLY A 70 -12.84 5.96 14.11
N THR A 71 -13.95 5.23 14.02
CA THR A 71 -14.45 4.37 15.11
C THR A 71 -13.89 2.95 15.08
N ASP A 72 -13.16 2.59 14.02
CA ASP A 72 -12.68 1.23 13.82
C ASP A 72 -11.43 0.95 14.66
N GLN A 73 -11.28 -0.31 15.06
CA GLN A 73 -10.08 -0.77 15.74
C GLN A 73 -8.93 -0.84 14.73
N TYR A 74 -7.69 -0.67 15.22
CA TYR A 74 -6.49 -0.88 14.44
C TYR A 74 -5.41 -1.56 15.27
N ARG A 75 -4.41 -2.15 14.61
CA ARG A 75 -3.20 -2.68 15.24
C ARG A 75 -1.97 -2.42 14.38
N VAL A 76 -0.80 -2.39 15.03
CA VAL A 76 0.47 -2.57 14.32
C VAL A 76 0.60 -4.04 13.91
N ASN A 77 0.88 -4.29 12.63
CA ASN A 77 1.05 -5.63 12.09
C ASN A 77 2.14 -5.68 11.01
N ASN A 78 3.40 -5.73 11.44
CA ASN A 78 4.57 -5.92 10.57
C ASN A 78 4.69 -7.39 10.11
N LYS A 79 3.70 -7.84 9.33
CA LYS A 79 3.40 -9.25 9.02
C LYS A 79 4.57 -10.08 8.49
N HIS A 80 5.56 -9.45 7.85
CA HIS A 80 6.65 -10.15 7.16
C HIS A 80 8.05 -9.85 7.71
N ASP A 81 8.19 -9.14 8.83
CA ASP A 81 9.50 -8.87 9.44
C ASP A 81 10.30 -10.15 9.75
N GLY A 82 9.63 -11.27 10.01
CA GLY A 82 10.28 -12.58 10.22
C GLY A 82 10.81 -13.24 8.94
N ARG A 83 10.42 -12.75 7.75
CA ARG A 83 10.80 -13.32 6.45
C ARG A 83 11.63 -12.36 5.60
N TYR A 84 11.35 -11.07 5.67
CA TYR A 84 12.03 -10.03 4.90
C TYR A 84 12.50 -8.91 5.84
N PRO A 85 13.77 -8.49 5.74
CA PRO A 85 14.24 -7.35 6.53
C PRO A 85 13.52 -6.08 6.05
N PRO A 86 12.97 -5.26 6.96
CA PRO A 86 12.40 -3.97 6.56
C PRO A 86 13.51 -3.01 6.12
N LEU A 87 13.16 -2.06 5.26
CA LEU A 87 14.01 -0.93 4.91
C LEU A 87 14.24 -0.04 6.14
N PRO A 88 15.30 0.80 6.15
CA PRO A 88 15.49 1.79 7.20
C PRO A 88 14.24 2.69 7.34
N PRO A 89 13.77 3.00 8.56
CA PRO A 89 12.54 3.79 8.75
C PRO A 89 12.52 5.11 7.98
N SER A 90 13.64 5.83 7.92
CA SER A 90 13.77 7.06 7.13
C SER A 90 13.49 6.86 5.65
N LYS A 91 13.96 5.74 5.07
CA LYS A 91 13.72 5.38 3.67
C LYS A 91 12.28 4.96 3.42
N ILE A 92 11.65 4.28 4.38
CA ILE A 92 10.23 3.92 4.31
C ILE A 92 9.38 5.20 4.27
N VAL A 93 9.61 6.11 5.23
CA VAL A 93 8.89 7.38 5.33
C VAL A 93 9.10 8.22 4.07
N GLN A 94 10.35 8.38 3.62
CA GLN A 94 10.66 9.11 2.40
C GLN A 94 9.88 8.58 1.20
N ARG A 95 9.91 7.27 0.96
CA ARG A 95 9.18 6.63 -0.15
C ARG A 95 7.67 6.83 -0.03
N ALA A 96 7.13 6.68 1.19
CA ALA A 96 5.71 6.86 1.43
C ALA A 96 5.28 8.30 1.10
N GLU A 97 6.06 9.29 1.52
CA GLU A 97 5.78 10.71 1.27
C GLU A 97 5.93 11.10 -0.21
N GLU A 98 6.91 10.55 -0.92
CA GLU A 98 7.10 10.77 -2.38
C GLU A 98 5.90 10.29 -3.22
N LEU A 99 5.14 9.32 -2.71
CA LEU A 99 3.95 8.79 -3.37
C LEU A 99 2.67 9.59 -3.08
N VAL A 100 2.66 10.46 -2.07
CA VAL A 100 1.45 11.21 -1.69
C VAL A 100 0.95 12.08 -2.84
N GLY A 101 -0.36 12.02 -3.10
CA GLY A 101 -1.03 12.74 -4.18
C GLY A 101 -1.01 12.01 -5.52
N GLN A 102 -0.29 10.89 -5.65
CA GLN A 102 -0.32 10.09 -6.88
C GLN A 102 -1.62 9.31 -6.99
N GLU A 103 -2.24 9.36 -8.18
CA GLU A 103 -3.32 8.47 -8.57
C GLU A 103 -2.73 7.16 -9.10
N VAL A 104 -3.15 6.05 -8.51
CA VAL A 104 -2.82 4.71 -8.97
C VAL A 104 -4.08 4.06 -9.55
N LEU A 105 -3.95 3.46 -10.73
CA LEU A 105 -5.02 2.67 -11.33
C LEU A 105 -5.18 1.37 -10.54
N TYR A 106 -5.95 1.43 -9.46
CA TYR A 106 -5.97 0.39 -8.45
C TYR A 106 -7.34 0.30 -7.80
N LYS A 107 -7.89 -0.92 -7.72
CA LYS A 107 -9.08 -1.19 -6.90
C LYS A 107 -8.70 -1.13 -5.42
N LEU A 108 -9.51 -0.50 -4.58
CA LEU A 108 -9.26 -0.41 -3.14
C LEU A 108 -9.67 -1.68 -2.39
N THR A 109 -9.00 -2.79 -2.70
CA THR A 109 -9.18 -4.05 -1.98
C THR A 109 -8.16 -4.19 -0.85
N SER A 110 -8.46 -5.01 0.16
CA SER A 110 -7.51 -5.35 1.23
C SER A 110 -6.16 -5.80 0.71
N GLU A 111 -6.17 -6.67 -0.30
CA GLU A 111 -4.96 -7.18 -0.92
C GLU A 111 -4.15 -6.05 -1.55
N ASN A 112 -4.82 -5.11 -2.21
CA ASN A 112 -4.16 -4.03 -2.91
C ASN A 112 -3.53 -3.00 -1.97
N CYS A 113 -4.20 -2.62 -0.88
CA CYS A 113 -3.59 -1.77 0.15
C CYS A 113 -2.50 -2.51 0.94
N GLU A 114 -2.62 -3.81 1.17
CA GLU A 114 -1.57 -4.63 1.80
C GLU A 114 -0.30 -4.65 0.94
N HIS A 115 -0.44 -4.86 -0.38
CA HIS A 115 0.69 -4.82 -1.31
C HIS A 115 1.40 -3.48 -1.30
N PHE A 116 0.65 -2.38 -1.34
CA PHE A 116 1.21 -1.03 -1.33
C PHE A 116 2.10 -0.79 -0.10
N VAL A 117 1.62 -1.11 1.10
CA VAL A 117 2.40 -0.87 2.33
C VAL A 117 3.58 -1.85 2.48
N ASN A 118 3.44 -3.07 1.96
CA ASN A 118 4.54 -4.04 1.92
C ASN A 118 5.66 -3.60 0.96
N GLU A 119 5.33 -3.03 -0.19
CA GLU A 119 6.32 -2.48 -1.12
C GLU A 119 7.09 -1.32 -0.47
N LEU A 120 6.40 -0.48 0.31
CA LEU A 120 7.03 0.59 1.07
C LEU A 120 7.96 0.09 2.17
N ARG A 121 7.53 -0.91 2.96
CA ARG A 121 8.30 -1.43 4.10
C ARG A 121 9.46 -2.33 3.69
N TYR A 122 9.24 -3.28 2.78
CA TYR A 122 10.23 -4.31 2.43
C TYR A 122 10.92 -4.06 1.09
N GLY A 123 10.40 -3.14 0.27
CA GLY A 123 10.96 -2.88 -1.06
C GLY A 123 10.69 -3.99 -2.09
N ILE A 124 9.73 -4.88 -1.83
CA ILE A 124 9.39 -6.02 -2.69
C ILE A 124 8.16 -5.64 -3.52
N ALA A 125 8.33 -5.54 -4.84
CA ALA A 125 7.24 -5.26 -5.75
C ALA A 125 6.39 -6.52 -5.99
N ARG A 126 5.13 -6.33 -6.40
CA ARG A 126 4.14 -7.39 -6.64
C ARG A 126 4.64 -8.53 -7.56
N SER A 127 5.54 -8.25 -8.51
CA SER A 127 6.12 -9.25 -9.41
C SER A 127 7.11 -10.21 -8.74
N ASP A 128 7.77 -9.78 -7.66
CA ASP A 128 8.78 -10.58 -6.97
C ASP A 128 8.14 -11.68 -6.09
N GLN A 129 6.89 -11.49 -5.64
CA GLN A 129 6.10 -12.54 -4.99
C GLN A 129 5.90 -13.76 -5.89
N VAL A 130 5.74 -13.56 -7.21
CA VAL A 130 5.66 -14.66 -8.19
C VAL A 130 7.01 -15.35 -8.33
N ARG A 131 8.12 -14.62 -8.18
CA ARG A 131 9.48 -15.15 -8.31
C ARG A 131 9.92 -15.98 -7.09
N ASP A 132 9.43 -15.67 -5.90
CA ASP A 132 9.68 -16.47 -4.68
C ASP A 132 8.90 -17.80 -4.67
N ALA A 133 7.71 -17.87 -5.28
CA ALA A 133 7.04 -19.14 -5.53
C ALA A 133 7.84 -20.03 -6.49
N VAL A 134 8.52 -19.44 -7.47
CA VAL A 134 9.41 -20.14 -8.41
C VAL A 134 10.73 -20.53 -7.74
N MET A 135 11.30 -19.74 -6.83
CA MET A 135 12.52 -20.13 -6.09
C MET A 135 12.27 -21.25 -5.06
N MET A 136 11.07 -21.34 -4.47
CA MET A 136 10.69 -22.50 -3.64
C MET A 136 10.38 -23.76 -4.47
N ALA A 137 9.94 -23.61 -5.72
CA ALA A 137 9.83 -24.73 -6.67
C ALA A 137 11.19 -25.12 -7.29
N GLY A 138 12.14 -24.18 -7.34
CA GLY A 138 13.45 -24.34 -7.99
C GLY A 138 14.44 -25.25 -7.25
N VAL A 139 14.21 -25.56 -5.97
CA VAL A 139 14.99 -26.59 -5.25
C VAL A 139 14.53 -28.00 -5.62
N ALA A 140 13.38 -28.16 -6.30
CA ALA A 140 12.81 -29.46 -6.68
C ALA A 140 12.73 -29.71 -8.19
N GLY A 141 13.22 -28.83 -9.07
CA GLY A 141 13.05 -29.01 -10.51
C GLY A 141 14.12 -28.33 -11.35
N VAL A 142 15.08 -29.12 -11.82
CA VAL A 142 16.04 -28.77 -12.89
C VAL A 142 15.28 -28.37 -14.16
N GLY A 143 15.60 -27.22 -14.77
CA GLY A 143 15.38 -27.00 -16.21
C GLY A 143 15.04 -25.59 -16.71
N LEU A 144 16.04 -24.96 -17.33
CA LEU A 144 15.97 -24.11 -18.54
C LEU A 144 15.42 -22.65 -18.48
N ALA A 145 16.38 -21.76 -18.77
CA ALA A 145 16.37 -20.76 -19.85
C ALA A 145 15.97 -19.30 -19.53
N ALA A 146 16.82 -18.43 -20.08
CA ALA A 146 16.79 -16.99 -20.09
C ALA A 146 15.45 -16.40 -20.57
N LEU A 147 15.18 -15.14 -20.20
CA LEU A 147 14.81 -14.06 -21.12
C LEU A 147 14.68 -12.75 -20.32
N GLY A 148 15.56 -11.79 -20.64
CA GLY A 148 15.41 -10.42 -20.18
C GLY A 148 14.28 -9.72 -20.93
N PHE A 149 13.53 -8.86 -20.24
CA PHE A 149 12.78 -7.79 -20.87
C PHE A 149 12.85 -6.52 -20.03
N ILE A 150 13.55 -5.54 -20.62
CA ILE A 150 13.55 -4.12 -20.27
C ILE A 150 12.32 -3.48 -20.94
N GLY A 151 11.68 -2.56 -20.21
CA GLY A 151 10.89 -1.47 -20.77
C GLY A 151 9.38 -1.76 -20.84
N VAL A 152 8.47 -0.78 -20.75
CA VAL A 152 8.51 0.68 -20.79
C VAL A 152 7.14 1.12 -20.22
N MET A 153 7.04 2.29 -19.56
CA MET A 153 5.94 3.26 -19.78
C MET A 153 6.16 4.53 -18.95
N PHE A 154 7.17 5.31 -19.34
CA PHE A 154 7.09 6.77 -19.21
C PHE A 154 6.36 7.29 -20.44
N SER A 155 5.07 7.62 -20.31
CA SER A 155 4.33 8.32 -21.35
C SER A 155 4.63 9.81 -21.28
N ARG A 156 5.59 10.28 -22.11
CA ARG A 156 5.85 11.71 -22.31
C ARG A 156 4.95 12.23 -23.43
N ASN A 157 3.85 12.83 -23.02
CA ASN A 157 2.98 13.69 -23.80
C ASN A 157 3.76 14.88 -24.41
N LYS A 158 3.81 15.02 -25.74
CA LYS A 158 3.86 16.33 -26.43
C LYS A 158 3.78 16.22 -27.96
N ARG A 159 2.87 17.05 -28.49
CA ARG A 159 2.85 17.70 -29.82
C ARG A 159 2.16 16.97 -30.97
N GLN A 160 0.83 17.12 -31.01
CA GLN A 160 0.13 17.49 -32.23
C GLN A 160 0.48 18.95 -32.59
N LYS A 161 1.19 19.16 -33.69
CA LYS A 161 1.18 20.36 -34.55
C LYS A 161 1.94 20.02 -35.83
N GLN A 162 1.20 19.58 -36.85
CA GLN A 162 1.24 20.11 -38.22
C GLN A 162 0.16 19.40 -39.05
#